data_AF-X7YPE2-F1
#
_entry.id   AF-X7YPE2-F1
#
_cell.length_a   1.000
_cell.length_b   1.000
_cell.length_c   1.000
_cell.angle_alpha   90.00
_cell.angle_beta   90.00
_cell.angle_gamma   90.00
#
_symmetry.space_group_name_H-M   'P 1'
#
loop_
_entity.id
_entity.type
_entity.pdbx_description
1 polymer ?
#
loop_
_entity_poly.entity_id
_entity_poly.type
_entity_poly.pdbx_seq_one_letter_code
_entity_poly.pdbx_strand_id
1 'polypeptide(L)'
;MTSEASSLAAVQQLGNLIVFYDHNQISIEDDTNIALCEDTAARYEAYGWHVQRVEGGENVVGIEEAIANAKAVTDRPSFIELRTIIGYPAPNLMNTGKAHGAALGEEEVAATKKVLGFDPDKTFEVRDEVLAHTRKLIDRGRAATNAGSPSSTHGPARAAAQSAAGSTAGAPAARRLGHRLAALGARFGRGGHP
;
A
#
# COMPACT_ATOMS: atom_id res chain seq x y z
N MET A 1 16.41 -8.74 10.67
CA MET A 1 15.88 -8.34 9.33
C MET A 1 15.81 -6.83 9.12
N THR A 2 14.82 -6.07 9.64
CA THR A 2 14.67 -4.63 9.34
C THR A 2 15.86 -3.79 9.82
N SER A 3 16.39 -4.06 11.01
CA SER A 3 17.60 -3.41 11.54
C SER A 3 18.83 -3.62 10.66
N GLU A 4 19.07 -4.85 10.19
CA GLU A 4 20.20 -5.18 9.31
C GLU A 4 20.07 -4.51 7.93
N ALA A 5 18.89 -4.59 7.33
CA ALA A 5 18.62 -3.91 6.05
C ALA A 5 18.79 -2.39 6.18
N SER A 6 18.35 -1.81 7.31
CA SER A 6 18.46 -0.37 7.54
C SER A 6 19.89 0.07 7.79
N SER A 7 20.66 -0.71 8.54
CA SER A 7 22.10 -0.52 8.71
C SER A 7 22.84 -0.55 7.36
N LEU A 8 22.55 -1.56 6.53
CA LEU A 8 23.17 -1.68 5.21
C LEU A 8 22.77 -0.52 4.26
N ALA A 9 21.51 -0.08 4.28
CA ALA A 9 21.04 1.04 3.47
C ALA A 9 21.78 2.35 3.78
N ALA A 10 22.13 2.58 5.04
CA ALA A 10 22.94 3.73 5.44
C ALA A 10 24.39 3.60 4.95
N VAL A 11 25.00 2.42 5.10
CA VAL A 11 26.34 2.13 4.54
C VAL A 11 26.39 2.39 3.03
N GLN A 12 25.33 2.03 2.30
CA GLN A 12 25.21 2.22 0.86
C GLN A 12 24.74 3.63 0.46
N GLN A 13 24.48 4.52 1.42
CA GLN A 13 24.08 5.91 1.18
C GLN A 13 22.90 6.03 0.20
N LEU A 14 21.87 5.20 0.38
CA LEU A 14 20.72 5.12 -0.53
C LEU A 14 19.81 6.35 -0.43
N GLY A 15 20.24 7.51 -0.93
CA GLY A 15 19.51 8.78 -0.86
C GLY A 15 18.18 8.84 -1.63
N ASN A 16 17.91 7.86 -2.47
CA ASN A 16 16.62 7.70 -3.14
C ASN A 16 15.64 6.80 -2.37
N LEU A 17 16.02 6.28 -1.19
CA LEU A 17 15.15 5.51 -0.31
C LEU A 17 14.52 6.42 0.74
N ILE A 18 13.19 6.47 0.75
CA ILE A 18 12.39 7.19 1.74
C ILE A 18 11.42 6.19 2.37
N VAL A 19 11.49 6.04 3.69
CA VAL A 19 10.62 5.17 4.49
C VAL A 19 9.68 6.02 5.32
N PHE A 20 8.39 5.67 5.29
CA PHE A 20 7.42 6.13 6.28
C PHE A 20 7.25 5.06 7.34
N TYR A 21 7.42 5.44 8.61
CA TYR A 21 7.05 4.63 9.75
C TYR A 21 5.76 5.17 10.34
N ASP A 22 4.67 4.42 10.17
CA ASP A 22 3.40 4.71 10.82
C ASP A 22 3.51 4.40 12.32
N HIS A 23 3.86 5.41 13.11
CA HIS A 23 3.99 5.33 14.56
C HIS A 23 2.60 5.57 15.18
N ASN A 24 1.76 4.55 15.15
CA ASN A 24 0.38 4.64 15.64
C ASN A 24 0.18 4.14 17.09
N GLN A 25 1.25 3.64 17.75
CA GLN A 25 1.27 3.08 19.11
C GLN A 25 0.41 1.82 19.34
N ILE A 26 -0.07 1.17 18.28
CA ILE A 26 -0.92 -0.02 18.38
C ILE A 26 -0.30 -1.20 17.62
N SER A 27 -0.31 -2.36 18.26
CA SER A 27 0.00 -3.67 17.67
C SER A 27 -1.19 -4.62 17.85
N ILE A 28 -0.99 -5.92 17.56
CA ILE A 28 -2.01 -6.95 17.83
C ILE A 28 -2.38 -7.00 19.32
N GLU A 29 -1.41 -6.78 20.21
CA GLU A 29 -1.60 -6.74 21.67
C GLU A 29 -1.99 -5.35 22.18
N ASP A 30 -2.63 -4.53 21.34
CA ASP A 30 -3.05 -3.15 21.66
C ASP A 30 -1.84 -2.21 21.86
N ASP A 31 -1.80 -1.39 22.91
CA ASP A 31 -0.71 -0.45 23.20
C ASP A 31 0.68 -1.12 23.12
N THR A 32 1.50 -0.62 22.18
CA THR A 32 2.86 -1.09 21.95
C THR A 32 3.79 -0.95 23.17
N ASN A 33 3.48 -0.10 24.16
CA ASN A 33 4.31 0.08 25.36
C ASN A 33 4.58 -1.23 26.13
N ILE A 34 3.72 -2.24 25.99
CA ILE A 34 3.94 -3.55 26.60
C ILE A 34 5.18 -4.28 26.05
N ALA A 35 5.58 -3.98 24.81
CA ALA A 35 6.65 -4.69 24.10
C ALA A 35 7.63 -3.79 23.32
N LEU A 36 7.40 -2.48 23.26
CA LEU A 36 8.21 -1.51 22.54
C LEU A 36 8.31 -0.19 23.33
N CYS A 37 9.53 0.16 23.73
CA CYS A 37 9.82 1.39 24.48
C CYS A 37 11.08 2.13 24.00
N GLU A 38 11.69 1.67 22.90
CA GLU A 38 12.85 2.32 22.31
C GLU A 38 12.48 3.65 21.62
N ASP A 39 13.45 4.55 21.48
CA ASP A 39 13.37 5.66 20.53
C ASP A 39 13.81 5.17 19.15
N THR A 40 12.84 4.75 18.34
CA THR A 40 13.10 4.24 16.99
C THR A 40 13.77 5.27 16.11
N ALA A 41 13.35 6.54 16.16
CA ALA A 41 13.99 7.61 15.40
C ALA A 41 15.46 7.81 15.80
N ALA A 42 15.79 7.80 17.10
CA ALA A 42 17.18 7.84 17.55
C ALA A 42 18.00 6.62 17.07
N ARG A 43 17.39 5.42 17.00
CA ARG A 43 18.06 4.25 16.41
C ARG A 43 18.38 4.45 14.93
N TYR A 44 17.48 5.06 14.15
CA TYR A 44 17.74 5.36 12.74
C TYR A 44 18.79 6.47 12.56
N GLU A 45 18.80 7.48 13.42
CA GLU A 45 19.88 8.48 13.48
C GLU A 45 21.24 7.78 13.71
N ALA A 46 21.30 6.81 14.63
CA ALA A 46 22.52 6.05 14.92
C ALA A 46 23.01 5.19 13.74
N TYR A 47 22.12 4.73 12.86
CA TYR A 47 22.53 4.09 11.61
C TYR A 47 23.12 5.07 10.58
N GLY A 48 22.86 6.38 10.72
CA GLY A 48 23.26 7.40 9.76
C GLY A 48 22.16 7.81 8.78
N TRP A 49 20.90 7.60 9.12
CA TRP A 49 19.76 8.04 8.30
C TRP A 49 19.48 9.54 8.48
N HIS A 50 18.84 10.13 7.49
CA HIS A 50 18.14 11.40 7.65
C HIS A 50 16.78 11.14 8.29
N VAL A 51 16.54 11.68 9.48
CA VAL A 51 15.34 11.40 10.28
C VAL A 51 14.47 12.64 10.42
N GLN A 52 13.17 12.48 10.19
CA GLN A 52 12.16 13.52 10.38
C GLN A 52 10.99 12.94 11.19
N ARG A 53 10.32 13.79 11.96
CA ARG A 53 9.09 13.46 12.69
C ARG A 53 7.95 14.35 12.19
N VAL A 54 6.79 13.76 11.92
CA VAL A 54 5.57 14.47 11.51
C VAL A 54 4.45 14.06 12.45
N GLU A 55 3.78 15.06 13.03
CA GLU A 55 2.63 14.87 13.91
C GLU A 55 1.32 14.98 13.11
N GLY A 56 0.44 13.98 13.26
CA GLY A 56 -0.89 13.92 12.67
C GLY A 56 -0.92 13.29 11.28
N GLY A 57 -1.70 12.23 11.10
CA GLY A 57 -1.88 11.57 9.79
C GLY A 57 -2.67 12.43 8.79
N GLU A 58 -3.46 13.36 9.29
CA GLU A 58 -4.23 14.35 8.56
C GLU A 58 -3.43 15.62 8.20
N ASN A 59 -2.21 15.76 8.72
CA ASN A 59 -1.31 16.89 8.43
C ASN A 59 -0.62 16.72 7.07
N VAL A 60 -1.39 16.86 5.99
CA VAL A 60 -0.91 16.72 4.61
C VAL A 60 0.24 17.68 4.31
N VAL A 61 0.19 18.91 4.84
CA VAL A 61 1.25 19.92 4.63
C VAL A 61 2.58 19.43 5.22
N GLY A 62 2.58 18.97 6.49
CA GLY A 62 3.78 18.44 7.12
C GLY A 62 4.33 17.19 6.43
N ILE A 63 3.45 16.33 5.91
CA ILE A 63 3.84 15.16 5.12
C ILE A 63 4.52 15.59 3.80
N GLU A 64 3.95 16.56 3.08
CA GLU A 64 4.52 17.06 1.82
C GLU A 64 5.87 17.75 2.03
N GLU A 65 6.01 18.56 3.09
CA GLU A 65 7.28 19.18 3.49
C GLU A 65 8.33 18.12 3.83
N ALA A 66 7.98 17.10 4.61
CA ALA A 66 8.89 16.02 4.97
C ALA A 66 9.36 15.23 3.73
N ILE A 67 8.47 14.99 2.76
CA ILE A 67 8.84 14.37 1.47
C ILE A 67 9.81 15.25 0.70
N ALA A 68 9.56 16.56 0.62
CA ALA A 68 10.43 17.50 -0.10
C ALA A 68 11.83 17.55 0.52
N ASN A 69 11.92 17.64 1.84
CA ASN A 69 13.18 17.61 2.59
C ASN A 69 13.92 16.28 2.39
N ALA A 70 13.21 15.15 2.47
CA ALA A 70 13.78 13.83 2.25
C ALA A 70 14.34 13.67 0.83
N LYS A 71 13.65 14.18 -0.20
CA LYS A 71 14.14 14.17 -1.59
C LYS A 71 15.34 15.07 -1.82
N ALA A 72 15.53 16.12 -1.01
CA ALA A 72 16.69 16.99 -1.08
C ALA A 72 17.96 16.36 -0.47
N VAL A 73 17.80 15.33 0.38
CA VAL A 73 18.92 14.56 0.94
C VAL A 73 19.25 13.39 0.02
N THR A 74 20.38 13.47 -0.68
CA THR A 74 20.76 12.49 -1.71
C THR A 74 21.89 11.55 -1.30
N ASP A 75 22.48 11.74 -0.12
CA ASP A 75 23.66 11.01 0.38
C ASP A 75 23.34 10.06 1.55
N ARG A 76 22.07 10.00 1.99
CA ARG A 76 21.59 9.17 3.08
C ARG A 76 20.14 8.75 2.86
N PRO A 77 19.75 7.51 3.21
CA PRO A 77 18.34 7.14 3.21
C PRO A 77 17.55 7.99 4.23
N SER A 78 16.27 8.21 3.95
CA SER A 78 15.39 9.03 4.79
C SER A 78 14.34 8.19 5.53
N PHE A 79 14.16 8.47 6.81
CA PHE A 79 13.16 7.88 7.69
C PHE A 79 12.23 8.97 8.21
N ILE A 80 10.94 8.87 7.88
CA ILE A 80 9.90 9.79 8.34
C ILE A 80 9.04 9.03 9.34
N GLU A 81 9.19 9.35 10.62
CA GLU A 81 8.28 8.89 11.66
C GLU A 81 7.01 9.72 11.63
N LEU A 82 5.89 9.08 11.29
CA LEU A 82 4.58 9.72 11.19
C LEU A 82 3.71 9.25 12.34
N ARG A 83 3.42 10.13 13.30
CA ARG A 83 2.49 9.84 14.39
C ARG A 83 1.06 9.88 13.85
N THR A 84 0.34 8.76 13.95
CA THR A 84 -1.07 8.66 13.55
C THR A 84 -1.95 8.01 14.62
N ILE A 85 -3.26 8.02 14.42
CA ILE A 85 -4.22 7.26 15.23
C ILE A 85 -4.80 6.15 14.35
N ILE A 86 -4.55 4.89 14.71
CA ILE A 86 -5.09 3.75 13.98
C ILE A 86 -6.63 3.79 13.98
N GLY A 87 -7.25 3.48 12.84
CA GLY A 87 -8.71 3.42 12.72
C GLY A 87 -9.40 4.79 12.74
N TYR A 88 -8.67 5.91 12.69
CA TYR A 88 -9.29 7.23 12.56
C TYR A 88 -10.23 7.29 11.33
N PRO A 89 -11.46 7.83 11.43
CA PRO A 89 -12.10 8.46 12.59
C PRO A 89 -13.20 7.58 13.23
N ALA A 90 -12.98 6.27 13.34
CA ALA A 90 -13.96 5.34 13.94
C ALA A 90 -14.23 5.72 15.40
N PRO A 91 -15.47 6.15 15.75
CA PRO A 91 -15.72 6.86 17.00
C PRO A 91 -15.52 6.02 18.26
N ASN A 92 -15.68 4.70 18.18
CA ASN A 92 -15.55 3.80 19.32
C ASN A 92 -14.31 2.90 19.23
N LEU A 93 -13.79 2.66 18.03
CA LEU A 93 -12.69 1.71 17.81
C LEU A 93 -11.34 2.33 17.42
N MET A 94 -11.27 3.62 17.08
CA MET A 94 -9.96 4.25 16.82
C MET A 94 -9.05 4.16 18.04
N ASN A 95 -7.74 4.08 17.81
CA ASN A 95 -6.72 3.93 18.86
C ASN A 95 -6.84 2.63 19.68
N THR A 96 -7.32 1.53 19.08
CA THR A 96 -7.42 0.22 19.73
C THR A 96 -6.88 -0.90 18.83
N GLY A 97 -6.39 -1.98 19.43
CA GLY A 97 -5.95 -3.19 18.71
C GLY A 97 -7.09 -3.86 17.93
N LYS A 98 -8.35 -3.63 18.32
CA LYS A 98 -9.53 -4.16 17.60
C LYS A 98 -9.68 -3.59 16.19
N ALA A 99 -9.22 -2.36 15.96
CA ALA A 99 -9.23 -1.74 14.63
C ALA A 99 -8.17 -2.32 13.67
N HIS A 100 -7.20 -3.09 14.18
CA HIS A 100 -6.06 -3.57 13.40
C HIS A 100 -6.39 -4.79 12.52
N GLY A 101 -6.91 -5.86 13.12
CA GLY A 101 -6.97 -7.19 12.49
C GLY A 101 -8.37 -7.76 12.29
N ALA A 102 -9.42 -7.00 12.62
CA ALA A 102 -10.81 -7.47 12.56
C ALA A 102 -11.70 -6.51 11.77
N ALA A 103 -12.82 -7.02 11.27
CA ALA A 103 -13.87 -6.15 10.74
C ALA A 103 -14.39 -5.23 11.85
N LEU A 104 -14.59 -3.94 11.53
CA LEU A 104 -15.07 -2.96 12.51
C LEU A 104 -16.48 -3.27 13.04
N GLY A 105 -17.29 -3.98 12.26
CA GLY A 105 -18.71 -4.26 12.53
C GLY A 105 -19.64 -3.24 11.87
N GLU A 106 -20.86 -3.65 11.57
CA GLU A 106 -21.84 -2.84 10.82
C GLU A 106 -22.17 -1.52 11.52
N GLU A 107 -22.34 -1.56 12.84
CA GLU A 107 -22.63 -0.36 13.66
C GLU A 107 -21.49 0.65 13.60
N GLU A 108 -20.25 0.19 13.75
CA GLU A 108 -19.07 1.07 13.73
C GLU A 108 -18.83 1.65 12.33
N VAL A 109 -19.03 0.86 11.28
CA VAL A 109 -18.95 1.34 9.89
C VAL A 109 -20.02 2.41 9.63
N ALA A 110 -21.26 2.19 10.05
CA ALA A 110 -22.34 3.17 9.90
C ALA A 110 -22.04 4.46 10.69
N ALA A 111 -21.49 4.35 11.90
CA ALA A 111 -21.09 5.50 12.72
C ALA A 111 -19.94 6.28 12.06
N THR A 112 -18.91 5.59 11.58
CA THR A 112 -17.77 6.21 10.89
C THR A 112 -18.20 6.94 9.61
N LYS A 113 -19.11 6.34 8.83
CA LYS A 113 -19.69 7.01 7.64
C LYS A 113 -20.39 8.31 8.00
N LYS A 114 -21.19 8.33 9.08
CA LYS A 114 -21.86 9.54 9.55
C LYS A 114 -20.87 10.64 9.93
N VAL A 115 -19.78 10.29 10.63
CA VAL A 115 -18.70 11.23 10.98
C VAL A 115 -18.08 11.84 9.72
N LEU A 116 -17.87 11.03 8.67
CA LEU A 116 -17.30 11.46 7.40
C LEU A 116 -18.30 12.13 6.43
N GLY A 117 -19.59 12.22 6.79
CA GLY A 117 -20.64 12.76 5.94
C GLY A 117 -21.07 11.84 4.78
N PHE A 118 -20.87 10.53 4.89
CA PHE A 118 -21.32 9.51 3.93
C PHE A 118 -22.69 8.95 4.31
N ASP A 119 -23.39 8.39 3.32
CA ASP A 119 -24.63 7.65 3.52
C ASP A 119 -24.34 6.29 4.20
N PRO A 120 -24.84 6.02 5.43
CA PRO A 120 -24.54 4.80 6.16
C PRO A 120 -25.04 3.53 5.45
N ASP A 121 -26.10 3.63 4.64
CA ASP A 121 -26.80 2.48 4.04
C ASP A 121 -26.17 2.01 2.73
N LYS A 122 -25.36 2.86 2.09
CA LYS A 122 -24.68 2.51 0.84
C LYS A 122 -23.32 1.86 1.11
N THR A 123 -22.99 0.83 0.34
CA THR A 123 -21.70 0.15 0.40
C THR A 123 -20.94 0.35 -0.91
N PHE A 124 -19.61 0.45 -0.82
CA PHE A 124 -18.72 0.68 -1.97
C PHE A 124 -19.08 1.90 -2.83
N GLU A 125 -19.74 2.91 -2.24
CA GLU A 125 -20.06 4.15 -2.92
C GLU A 125 -18.78 4.98 -3.12
N VAL A 126 -18.56 5.43 -4.35
CA VAL A 126 -17.48 6.35 -4.70
C VAL A 126 -18.08 7.48 -5.53
N ARG A 127 -17.96 8.72 -5.04
CA ARG A 127 -18.45 9.91 -5.76
C ARG A 127 -17.72 10.08 -7.09
N ASP A 128 -18.45 10.45 -8.13
CA ASP A 128 -17.89 10.64 -9.47
C ASP A 128 -16.75 11.67 -9.51
N GLU A 129 -16.85 12.74 -8.71
CA GLU A 129 -15.80 13.76 -8.59
C GLU A 129 -14.48 13.20 -8.05
N VAL A 130 -14.54 12.25 -7.09
CA VAL A 130 -13.37 11.61 -6.50
C VAL A 130 -12.72 10.68 -7.53
N LEU A 131 -13.52 9.91 -8.27
CA LEU A 131 -13.01 9.08 -9.36
C LEU A 131 -12.39 9.93 -10.47
N ALA A 132 -13.06 11.00 -10.89
CA ALA A 132 -12.57 11.91 -11.92
C ALA A 132 -11.25 12.57 -11.50
N HIS A 133 -11.14 13.01 -10.24
CA HIS A 133 -9.91 13.60 -9.72
C HIS A 133 -8.75 12.59 -9.66
N THR A 134 -8.97 11.43 -9.02
CA THR A 134 -7.91 10.42 -8.80
C THR A 134 -7.42 9.80 -10.12
N ARG A 135 -8.32 9.61 -11.10
CA ARG A 135 -7.96 9.07 -12.43
C ARG A 135 -7.07 9.99 -13.26
N LYS A 136 -6.95 11.28 -12.93
CA LYS A 136 -5.95 12.18 -13.55
C LYS A 136 -4.51 11.67 -13.38
N LEU A 137 -4.26 10.77 -12.43
CA LEU A 137 -2.97 10.08 -12.29
C LEU A 137 -2.60 9.25 -13.54
N ILE A 138 -3.57 8.72 -14.27
CA ILE A 138 -3.33 7.95 -15.52
C ILE A 138 -2.61 8.84 -16.53
N ASP A 139 -3.09 10.07 -16.72
CA ASP A 139 -2.51 11.00 -17.69
C ASP A 139 -1.14 11.49 -17.23
N ARG A 140 -0.98 11.83 -15.94
CA ARG A 140 0.33 12.19 -15.38
C ARG A 140 1.36 11.05 -15.53
N GLY A 141 0.95 9.81 -15.29
CA GLY A 141 1.80 8.63 -15.43
C GLY A 141 2.21 8.35 -16.87
N ARG A 142 1.28 8.50 -17.84
CA ARG A 142 1.59 8.42 -19.28
C ARG A 142 2.58 9.52 -19.69
N ALA A 143 2.34 10.75 -19.27
CA ALA A 143 3.23 11.88 -19.56
C ALA A 143 4.64 11.66 -19.01
N ALA A 144 4.77 11.20 -17.76
CA ALA A 144 6.06 10.90 -17.14
C ALA A 144 6.82 9.78 -17.87
N THR A 145 6.11 8.73 -18.30
CA THR A 145 6.70 7.60 -19.05
C THR A 145 7.23 8.05 -20.42
N ASN A 146 6.45 8.86 -21.12
CA ASN A 146 6.82 9.38 -22.44
C ASN A 146 7.97 10.40 -22.35
N ALA A 147 8.00 11.23 -21.30
CA ALA A 147 9.09 12.17 -21.05
C ALA A 147 10.40 11.48 -20.64
N GLY A 148 10.32 10.31 -20.00
CA GLY A 148 11.46 9.53 -19.51
C GLY A 148 11.97 8.43 -20.44
N SER A 149 11.65 8.47 -21.76
CA SER A 149 12.11 7.45 -22.73
C SER A 149 13.38 7.86 -23.49
N PRO A 150 14.60 7.54 -23.02
CA PRO A 150 15.63 7.03 -23.90
C PRO A 150 15.33 5.55 -24.16
N SER A 151 15.36 5.12 -25.42
CA SER A 151 15.24 3.71 -25.86
C SER A 151 15.90 2.74 -24.86
N SER A 152 15.12 2.13 -23.97
CA SER A 152 15.61 1.10 -23.06
C SER A 152 15.77 -0.19 -23.85
N THR A 153 17.00 -0.50 -24.25
CA THR A 153 17.41 -1.72 -24.94
C THR A 153 17.38 -2.99 -24.05
N HIS A 154 16.54 -3.03 -23.03
CA HIS A 154 16.33 -4.21 -22.20
C HIS A 154 14.91 -4.76 -22.40
N GLY A 155 14.73 -5.55 -23.47
CA GLY A 155 13.75 -6.64 -23.63
C GLY A 155 12.23 -6.29 -23.56
N PRO A 156 11.40 -6.75 -24.50
CA PRO A 156 9.99 -6.37 -24.54
C PRO A 156 9.18 -7.19 -23.54
N ALA A 157 8.77 -6.57 -22.43
CA ALA A 157 7.84 -7.21 -21.50
C ALA A 157 6.82 -6.22 -20.91
N ARG A 158 6.22 -5.33 -21.71
CA ARG A 158 4.94 -4.68 -21.33
C ARG A 158 4.31 -3.87 -22.47
N ALA A 159 3.76 -4.56 -23.45
CA ALA A 159 2.80 -3.96 -24.38
C ALA A 159 1.69 -4.98 -24.72
N ALA A 160 0.92 -5.41 -23.72
CA ALA A 160 -0.23 -6.29 -23.95
C ALA A 160 -1.38 -6.16 -22.94
N ALA A 161 -1.42 -5.11 -22.11
CA ALA A 161 -2.49 -4.94 -21.12
C ALA A 161 -3.50 -3.81 -21.46
N GLN A 162 -3.31 -3.07 -22.55
CA GLN A 162 -4.14 -1.89 -22.86
C GLN A 162 -5.27 -2.12 -23.87
N SER A 163 -5.54 -3.35 -24.32
CA SER A 163 -6.62 -3.61 -25.31
C SER A 163 -7.82 -4.45 -24.83
N ALA A 164 -7.92 -4.82 -23.55
CA ALA A 164 -8.96 -5.76 -23.10
C ALA A 164 -10.04 -5.18 -22.15
N ALA A 165 -10.08 -3.87 -21.92
CA ALA A 165 -11.03 -3.25 -20.98
C ALA A 165 -12.08 -2.33 -21.64
N GLY A 166 -12.38 -2.53 -22.92
CA GLY A 166 -13.49 -1.86 -23.61
C GLY A 166 -14.31 -2.88 -24.39
N SER A 167 -15.61 -2.97 -24.10
CA SER A 167 -16.59 -3.98 -24.58
C SER A 167 -16.63 -5.23 -23.68
N THR A 168 -17.62 -5.45 -22.83
CA THR A 168 -19.04 -5.63 -23.19
C THR A 168 -19.99 -5.29 -22.04
N ALA A 169 -21.05 -4.55 -22.35
CA ALA A 169 -22.27 -4.45 -21.55
C ALA A 169 -23.39 -5.19 -22.29
N GLY A 170 -24.21 -5.97 -21.58
CA GLY A 170 -25.56 -6.40 -22.03
C GLY A 170 -25.81 -7.90 -22.31
N ALA A 171 -26.07 -8.67 -21.23
CA ALA A 171 -27.09 -9.73 -20.99
C ALA A 171 -27.62 -10.71 -22.11
N PRO A 172 -28.53 -11.67 -21.84
CA PRO A 172 -28.28 -13.00 -21.24
C PRO A 172 -28.89 -14.19 -22.07
N ALA A 173 -28.41 -15.45 -21.93
CA ALA A 173 -29.22 -16.67 -22.20
C ALA A 173 -28.50 -18.02 -21.90
N ALA A 174 -29.09 -18.78 -20.99
CA ALA A 174 -29.39 -20.22 -20.99
C ALA A 174 -28.46 -21.28 -21.65
N ARG A 175 -28.02 -22.21 -20.78
CA ARG A 175 -28.22 -23.68 -20.84
C ARG A 175 -27.61 -24.46 -22.02
N ARG A 176 -26.62 -25.33 -21.75
CA ARG A 176 -26.68 -26.79 -22.05
C ARG A 176 -25.51 -27.59 -21.46
N LEU A 177 -25.90 -28.65 -20.78
CA LEU A 177 -25.12 -29.81 -20.32
C LEU A 177 -24.68 -30.68 -21.52
N GLY A 178 -23.51 -31.33 -21.46
CA GLY A 178 -23.17 -32.38 -22.42
C GLY A 178 -21.74 -32.93 -22.33
N HIS A 179 -21.59 -34.05 -21.63
CA HIS A 179 -20.44 -34.96 -21.67
C HIS A 179 -20.00 -35.37 -23.08
N ARG A 180 -18.68 -35.59 -23.27
CA ARG A 180 -17.99 -36.69 -24.03
C ARG A 180 -16.55 -36.26 -24.36
N LEU A 181 -15.52 -37.08 -24.47
CA LEU A 181 -15.08 -38.39 -23.95
C LEU A 181 -13.70 -38.63 -24.61
N ALA A 182 -12.82 -39.36 -23.93
CA ALA A 182 -11.63 -40.07 -24.44
C ALA A 182 -10.41 -39.23 -24.89
N ALA A 183 -9.14 -39.62 -24.78
CA ALA A 183 -8.33 -40.65 -24.09
C ALA A 183 -7.09 -40.87 -24.99
N LEU A 184 -5.88 -40.67 -24.48
CA LEU A 184 -4.59 -41.22 -24.94
C LEU A 184 -3.54 -40.69 -23.94
N GLY A 185 -2.64 -41.42 -23.31
CA GLY A 185 -2.13 -42.77 -23.48
C GLY A 185 -0.69 -42.76 -22.97
N ALA A 186 -0.49 -43.30 -21.76
CA ALA A 186 0.73 -43.86 -21.16
C ALA A 186 2.14 -43.35 -21.57
N ARG A 187 2.96 -43.02 -20.56
CA ARG A 187 4.25 -43.67 -20.19
C ARG A 187 5.14 -42.70 -19.40
N PHE A 188 5.48 -43.04 -18.16
CA PHE A 188 6.83 -43.41 -17.73
C PHE A 188 6.84 -43.61 -16.21
N GLY A 189 7.24 -44.82 -15.81
CA GLY A 189 7.25 -45.29 -14.43
C GLY A 189 8.45 -44.80 -13.63
N ARG A 190 8.25 -44.75 -12.32
CA ARG A 190 9.29 -44.59 -11.29
C ARG A 190 10.15 -45.86 -11.22
N GLY A 191 11.47 -45.69 -11.21
CA GLY A 191 12.45 -46.70 -10.82
C GLY A 191 13.34 -46.13 -9.71
N GLY A 192 13.49 -46.89 -8.64
CA GLY A 192 14.18 -46.49 -7.41
C GLY A 192 15.72 -46.65 -7.45
N HIS A 193 16.30 -46.10 -6.38
CA HIS A 193 17.71 -46.10 -5.95
C HIS A 193 18.37 -47.49 -5.87
N PRO A 194 19.71 -47.50 -5.92
CA PRO A 194 20.53 -48.06 -4.85
C PRO A 194 21.11 -46.98 -3.92
#